data_AF-A0A6A7NCE3-F1
#
_entry.id   AF-A0A6A7NCE3-F1
#
_cell.length_a   1.000
_cell.length_b   1.000
_cell.length_c   1.000
_cell.angle_alpha   90.00
_cell.angle_beta   90.00
_cell.angle_gamma   90.00
#
_symmetry.space_group_name_H-M   'P 1'
#
loop_
_entity.id
_entity.type
_entity.pdbx_description
1 polymer ?
#
loop_
_entity_poly.entity_id
_entity_poly.type
_entity_poly.pdbx_seq_one_letter_code
_entity_poly.pdbx_strand_id
1 'polypeptide(L)'
;MTLPQYVTINGTSYASANLNEAARIQAANIQAVDAELARLQQQTAFAQTARNAYANALIEAVKGREAAAPAEKPKKPRAPRKPKAAAAPGVAAPTSL
;
A
#
# COMPACT_ATOMS: atom_id res chain seq x y z
N MET A 1 15.78 17.97 16.57
CA MET A 1 14.51 17.95 15.80
C MET A 1 14.01 19.38 15.75
N THR A 2 13.70 19.92 14.57
CA THR A 2 13.16 21.29 14.46
C THR A 2 11.64 21.22 14.52
N LEU A 3 11.01 22.11 15.32
CA LEU A 3 9.56 22.23 15.33
C LEU A 3 9.08 22.84 14.00
N PRO A 4 7.88 22.48 13.52
CA PRO A 4 7.22 23.17 12.41
C PRO A 4 6.91 24.62 12.80
N GLN A 5 6.51 25.45 11.84
CA GLN A 5 6.14 26.85 12.12
C GLN A 5 4.95 26.96 13.09
N TYR A 6 4.01 26.03 13.00
CA TYR A 6 2.85 25.91 13.88
C TYR A 6 2.71 24.49 14.39
N VAL A 7 2.36 24.35 15.67
CA VAL A 7 1.99 23.09 16.31
C VAL A 7 0.50 23.13 16.55
N THR A 8 -0.25 22.19 15.98
CA THR A 8 -1.70 22.09 16.15
C THR A 8 -2.01 20.95 17.10
N ILE A 9 -2.69 21.25 18.21
CA ILE A 9 -3.08 20.26 19.23
C ILE A 9 -4.54 20.55 19.59
N ASN A 10 -5.40 19.52 19.59
CA ASN A 10 -6.82 19.63 19.92
C ASN A 10 -7.57 20.72 19.12
N GLY A 11 -7.24 20.87 17.83
CA GLY A 11 -7.85 21.88 16.96
C GLY A 11 -7.37 23.31 17.19
N THR A 12 -6.46 23.55 18.16
CA THR A 12 -5.86 24.86 18.40
C THR A 12 -4.45 24.90 17.83
N SER A 13 -4.13 25.98 17.11
CA SER A 13 -2.82 26.17 16.49
C SER A 13 -1.96 27.13 17.32
N TYR A 14 -0.73 26.73 17.64
CA TYR A 14 0.23 27.52 18.38
C TYR A 14 1.44 27.84 17.49
N ALA A 15 1.79 29.11 17.35
CA ALA A 15 3.00 29.51 16.65
C ALA A 15 4.23 29.05 17.45
N SER A 16 5.08 28.23 16.84
CA SER A 16 6.25 27.65 17.53
C SER A 16 7.23 28.70 18.04
N ALA A 17 7.30 29.85 17.35
CA ALA A 17 8.11 31.00 17.76
C ALA A 17 7.66 31.61 19.11
N ASN A 18 6.38 31.43 19.49
CA ASN A 18 5.80 31.96 20.72
C ASN A 18 5.85 30.96 21.88
N LEU A 19 6.31 29.73 21.64
CA LEU A 19 6.39 28.70 22.68
C LEU A 19 7.59 28.96 23.57
N ASN A 20 7.40 28.85 24.89
CA ASN A 20 8.53 28.79 25.83
C ASN A 20 9.24 27.43 25.74
N GLU A 21 10.38 27.29 26.42
CA GLU A 21 11.19 26.06 26.35
C GLU A 21 10.42 24.81 26.78
N ALA A 22 9.69 24.89 27.89
CA ALA A 22 8.87 23.78 28.36
C ALA A 22 7.84 23.34 27.31
N ALA A 23 7.15 24.30 26.67
CA ALA A 23 6.16 24.00 25.64
C ALA A 23 6.79 23.41 24.37
N ARG A 24 8.00 23.84 23.99
CA ARG A 24 8.74 23.25 22.86
C ARG A 24 9.10 21.79 23.11
N ILE A 25 9.54 21.46 24.32
CA ILE A 25 9.82 20.07 24.72
C ILE A 25 8.55 19.23 24.62
N GLN A 26 7.42 19.73 25.13
CA GLN A 26 6.15 18.99 25.05
C GLN A 26 5.67 18.83 23.59
N ALA A 27 5.81 19.85 22.75
CA ALA A 27 5.48 19.76 21.34
C ALA A 27 6.29 18.67 20.62
N ALA A 28 7.60 18.56 20.91
CA ALA A 28 8.45 17.52 20.35
C ALA A 28 8.03 16.11 20.84
N ASN A 29 7.69 15.97 22.12
CA ASN A 29 7.20 14.71 22.68
C ASN A 29 5.88 14.28 22.03
N ILE A 30 4.95 15.21 21.84
CA ILE A 30 3.66 14.95 21.17
C ILE A 30 3.90 14.44 19.75
N GLN A 31 4.76 15.10 18.98
CA GLN A 31 5.09 14.66 17.61
C GLN A 31 5.66 13.24 17.56
N ALA A 32 6.51 12.89 18.53
CA ALA A 32 7.05 11.54 18.63
C ALA A 32 5.95 10.51 18.94
N VAL A 33 5.03 10.84 19.85
CA VAL A 33 3.90 9.97 20.20
C VAL A 33 2.91 9.85 19.03
N ASP A 34 2.63 10.93 18.30
CA ASP A 34 1.75 10.92 17.14
C ASP A 34 2.30 10.03 16.02
N ALA A 35 3.61 10.06 15.80
CA ALA A 35 4.27 9.16 14.84
C ALA A 35 4.12 7.69 15.26
N GLU A 36 4.26 7.36 16.55
CA GLU A 36 4.05 6.00 17.03
C GLU A 36 2.59 5.58 16.96
N LEU A 37 1.64 6.47 17.26
CA LEU A 37 0.21 6.21 17.09
C LEU A 37 -0.13 5.88 15.64
N ALA A 38 0.41 6.64 14.68
CA ALA A 38 0.23 6.34 13.26
C ALA A 38 0.78 4.96 12.89
N ARG A 39 1.97 4.60 13.40
CA ARG A 39 2.57 3.27 13.21
C ARG A 39 1.70 2.15 13.80
N LEU A 40 1.14 2.35 14.98
CA LEU A 40 0.27 1.38 15.64
C LEU A 40 -1.05 1.21 14.88
N GLN A 41 -1.67 2.31 14.42
CA GLN A 41 -2.89 2.26 13.62
C GLN A 41 -2.70 1.44 12.32
N GLN A 42 -1.54 1.56 11.67
CA GLN A 42 -1.20 0.74 10.49
C GLN A 42 -1.14 -0.76 10.84
N GLN A 43 -0.51 -1.12 11.96
CA GLN A 43 -0.46 -2.51 12.42
C GLN A 43 -1.85 -3.05 12.77
N THR A 44 -2.68 -2.23 13.41
CA THR A 44 -4.08 -2.58 13.70
C THR A 44 -4.87 -2.80 12.41
N ALA A 45 -4.69 -1.99 11.37
CA ALA A 45 -5.35 -2.17 10.08
C ALA A 45 -4.96 -3.50 9.41
N PHE A 46 -3.67 -3.87 9.47
CA PHE A 46 -3.19 -5.18 9.03
C PHE A 46 -3.85 -6.32 9.80
N ALA A 47 -3.84 -6.25 11.13
CA ALA A 47 -4.44 -7.26 11.99
C ALA A 47 -5.96 -7.40 11.75
N GLN A 48 -6.66 -6.29 11.53
CA GLN A 48 -8.09 -6.29 11.22
C GLN A 48 -8.38 -6.98 9.88
N THR A 49 -7.55 -6.74 8.87
CA THR A 49 -7.67 -7.41 7.56
C THR A 49 -7.51 -8.92 7.71
N ALA A 50 -6.46 -9.36 8.42
CA ALA A 50 -6.24 -10.78 8.69
C ALA A 50 -7.40 -11.41 9.48
N ARG A 51 -7.88 -10.73 10.53
CA ARG A 51 -9.04 -11.17 11.32
C ARG A 51 -10.27 -11.38 10.45
N ASN A 52 -10.57 -10.44 9.55
CA ASN A 52 -11.72 -10.53 8.65
C ASN A 52 -11.57 -11.72 7.69
N ALA A 53 -10.38 -11.92 7.12
CA ALA A 53 -10.10 -13.07 6.25
C ALA A 53 -10.31 -14.41 6.99
N TYR A 54 -9.78 -14.53 8.21
CA TYR A 54 -9.93 -15.75 9.01
C TYR A 54 -11.37 -15.99 9.46
N ALA A 55 -12.10 -14.93 9.83
CA ALA A 55 -13.51 -15.04 10.16
C ALA A 55 -14.33 -15.56 8.97
N ASN A 56 -14.08 -15.05 7.76
CA ASN A 56 -14.75 -15.53 6.55
C ASN A 56 -14.41 -17.01 6.27
N ALA A 57 -13.13 -17.38 6.37
CA ALA A 57 -12.71 -18.77 6.18
C ALA A 57 -13.37 -19.73 7.19
N LEU A 58 -13.48 -19.31 8.45
CA LEU A 58 -14.18 -20.08 9.48
C LEU A 58 -15.67 -20.26 9.15
N ILE A 59 -16.35 -19.18 8.76
CA ILE A 59 -17.77 -19.22 8.38
C ILE A 59 -18.02 -20.20 7.23
N GLU A 60 -17.12 -20.22 6.24
CA GLU A 60 -17.18 -21.14 5.12
C GLU A 60 -16.98 -22.60 5.57
N ALA A 61 -15.99 -22.86 6.41
CA ALA A 61 -15.71 -24.19 6.95
C ALA A 61 -16.89 -24.76 7.76
N VAL A 62 -17.53 -23.95 8.61
CA VAL A 62 -18.65 -24.44 9.45
C VAL A 62 -19.96 -24.63 8.67
N LYS A 63 -20.12 -23.99 7.50
CA LYS A 63 -21.28 -24.19 6.64
C LYS A 63 -21.25 -25.52 5.88
N GLY A 64 -20.24 -26.36 6.11
CA GLY A 64 -20.07 -27.62 5.38
C GLY A 64 -19.73 -27.42 3.90
N ARG A 65 -19.36 -26.20 3.49
CA ARG A 65 -18.62 -25.99 2.24
C ARG A 65 -17.19 -26.42 2.49
N GLU A 66 -16.99 -27.73 2.53
CA GLU A 66 -15.69 -28.32 2.26
C GLU A 66 -15.25 -27.72 0.93
N ALA A 67 -14.18 -26.92 0.96
CA ALA A 67 -13.59 -26.38 -0.24
C ALA A 67 -13.21 -27.59 -1.10
N ALA A 68 -14.01 -27.87 -2.12
CA ALA A 68 -13.50 -28.42 -3.35
C ALA A 68 -12.28 -27.56 -3.67
N ALA A 69 -11.09 -28.11 -3.43
CA ALA A 69 -9.85 -27.56 -3.93
C ALA A 69 -10.12 -27.17 -5.38
N PRO A 70 -9.70 -25.98 -5.85
CA PRO A 70 -9.76 -25.74 -7.27
C PRO A 70 -8.89 -26.82 -7.89
N ALA A 71 -9.54 -27.85 -8.44
CA ALA A 71 -8.91 -28.84 -9.27
C ALA A 71 -8.37 -28.03 -10.44
N GLU A 72 -7.10 -27.64 -10.34
CA GLU A 72 -6.33 -27.08 -11.43
C GLU A 72 -6.24 -28.20 -12.46
N LYS A 73 -7.27 -28.29 -13.31
CA LYS A 73 -7.21 -29.12 -14.51
C LYS A 73 -5.98 -28.61 -15.27
N PRO A 74 -4.97 -29.47 -15.51
CA PRO A 74 -3.72 -29.04 -16.09
C PRO A 74 -4.03 -28.38 -17.44
N LYS A 75 -3.78 -27.06 -17.54
CA LYS A 75 -3.90 -26.35 -18.80
C LYS A 75 -2.84 -26.94 -19.73
N LYS A 76 -3.29 -27.61 -20.79
CA LYS A 76 -2.42 -28.16 -21.83
C LYS A 76 -1.40 -27.10 -22.28
N PRO A 77 -0.12 -27.45 -22.48
CA PRO A 77 0.90 -26.48 -22.86
C PRO A 77 0.45 -25.72 -24.11
N ARG A 78 0.48 -24.38 -24.04
CA ARG A 78 0.26 -23.53 -25.21
C ARG A 78 1.33 -23.89 -26.24
N ALA A 79 0.90 -24.39 -27.40
CA ALA A 79 1.79 -24.74 -28.50
C ALA A 79 2.66 -23.54 -28.90
N PRO A 80 3.95 -23.74 -29.23
CA PRO A 80 4.84 -22.67 -29.62
C PRO A 80 4.33 -22.04 -30.93
N ARG A 81 4.18 -20.70 -30.94
CA ARG A 81 3.86 -19.95 -32.15
C ARG A 81 5.07 -20.05 -33.09
N LYS A 82 4.88 -20.65 -34.27
CA LYS A 82 5.90 -20.63 -35.33
C LYS A 82 6.26 -19.17 -35.66
N PRO A 83 7.55 -18.80 -35.70
CA PRO A 83 7.94 -17.50 -36.25
C PRO A 83 7.67 -17.53 -37.76
N LYS A 84 6.81 -16.63 -38.25
CA LYS A 84 6.69 -16.40 -39.68
C LYS A 84 8.00 -15.75 -40.14
N ALA A 85 8.71 -16.46 -41.00
CA ALA A 85 9.97 -16.06 -41.59
C ALA A 85 9.84 -14.73 -42.36
N ALA A 86 10.89 -13.93 -42.19
CA ALA A 86 11.44 -12.90 -43.05
C ALA A 86 10.67 -12.50 -44.34
N ALA A 87 10.38 -11.21 -44.44
CA ALA A 87 10.54 -10.47 -45.68
C ALA A 87 11.33 -9.19 -45.35
N ALA A 88 12.59 -9.16 -45.76
CA ALA A 88 13.46 -7.98 -45.71
C ALA A 88 13.24 -7.10 -46.98
N PRO A 89 14.02 -6.03 -47.21
CA PRO A 89 13.65 -4.65 -46.97
C PRO A 89 13.35 -3.88 -48.28
N GLY A 90 12.36 -2.99 -48.26
CA GLY A 90 12.11 -2.04 -49.34
C GLY A 90 12.81 -0.72 -49.09
N VAL A 91 13.90 -0.50 -49.82
CA VAL A 91 14.66 0.75 -49.92
C VAL A 91 13.81 1.83 -50.61
N ALA A 92 13.73 3.03 -50.01
CA ALA A 92 13.89 4.34 -50.69
C ALA A 92 13.48 5.50 -49.74
N ALA A 93 14.48 6.26 -49.30
CA ALA A 93 14.32 7.67 -48.91
C ALA A 93 14.45 8.55 -50.18
N PRO A 94 14.46 9.90 -50.12
CA PRO A 94 13.91 10.88 -49.16
C PRO A 94 13.06 11.95 -49.91
N THR A 95 12.66 13.05 -49.24
CA THR A 95 12.71 14.47 -49.73
C THR A 95 11.42 15.28 -49.50
N SER A 96 11.55 16.28 -48.62
CA SER A 96 10.93 17.64 -48.59
C SER A 96 9.40 17.77 -48.45
N LEU A 97 8.82 18.78 -47.80
CA LEU A 97 9.26 20.11 -47.35
C LEU A 97 8.33 20.55 -46.21
#